data_AF-A0A1X1Z6Y4-F1
#
_entry.id   AF-A0A1X1Z6Y4-F1
#
_cell.length_a   1.000
_cell.length_b   1.000
_cell.length_c   1.000
_cell.angle_alpha   90.00
_cell.angle_beta   90.00
_cell.angle_gamma   90.00
#
_symmetry.space_group_name_H-M   'P 1'
#
loop_
_entity.id
_entity.type
_entity.pdbx_description
1 polymer ?
#
loop_
_entity_poly.entity_id
_entity_poly.type
_entity_poly.pdbx_seq_one_letter_code
_entity_poly.pdbx_strand_id
1 'polypeptide(L)'
;MDDRKKDPSVVLPYLVGRPLPATEVYEAFGYRKSAYYKAAHEGRLITADNLIRVATHFGLNAVDLLVRYGLITMDAVADFVDAEQPKAELPKLADLHPIANRPPL
;
A
#
# COMPACT_ATOMS: atom_id res chain seq x y z
N MET A 1 -2.27 -10.48 0.83
CA MET A 1 -1.23 -11.45 1.24
C MET A 1 -0.75 -11.04 2.63
N ASP A 2 -0.56 -12.01 3.53
CA ASP A 2 0.01 -11.74 4.86
C ASP A 2 1.52 -12.02 4.80
N ASP A 3 2.31 -10.95 4.90
CA ASP A 3 3.76 -10.98 4.84
C ASP A 3 4.39 -10.55 6.19
N ARG A 4 3.59 -10.46 7.27
CA ARG A 4 4.00 -9.95 8.61
C ARG A 4 5.22 -10.64 9.20
N LYS A 5 5.41 -11.93 8.89
CA LYS A 5 6.52 -12.75 9.40
C LYS A 5 7.64 -12.95 8.39
N LYS A 6 7.52 -12.38 7.19
CA LYS A 6 8.49 -12.56 6.11
C LYS A 6 9.53 -11.45 6.16
N ASP A 7 10.74 -11.81 5.82
CA ASP A 7 11.83 -10.84 5.68
C ASP A 7 11.61 -9.98 4.42
N PRO A 8 11.74 -8.65 4.49
CA PRO A 8 11.63 -7.78 3.33
C PRO A 8 12.57 -8.10 2.18
N SER A 9 13.74 -8.67 2.46
CA SER A 9 14.67 -9.13 1.41
C SER A 9 14.10 -10.26 0.55
N VAL A 10 13.10 -11.01 1.05
CA VAL A 10 12.36 -12.03 0.28
C VAL A 10 11.16 -11.40 -0.42
N VAL A 11 10.52 -10.43 0.22
CA VAL A 11 9.26 -9.83 -0.25
C VAL A 11 9.46 -8.84 -1.38
N LEU A 12 10.46 -7.97 -1.25
CA LEU A 12 10.69 -6.89 -2.20
C LEU A 12 11.04 -7.38 -3.62
N PRO A 13 11.88 -8.42 -3.82
CA PRO A 13 12.17 -8.91 -5.16
C PRO A 13 10.94 -9.33 -5.97
N TYR A 14 9.94 -9.97 -5.34
CA TYR A 14 8.74 -10.37 -6.06
C TYR A 14 7.82 -9.18 -6.34
N LEU A 15 7.76 -8.18 -5.45
CA LEU A 15 6.97 -6.96 -5.66
C LEU A 15 7.56 -6.09 -6.76
N VAL A 16 8.89 -6.00 -6.81
CA VAL A 16 9.62 -5.25 -7.86
C VAL A 16 9.67 -6.04 -9.17
N GLY A 17 9.49 -7.37 -9.13
CA GLY A 17 9.49 -8.22 -10.32
C GLY A 17 10.89 -8.56 -10.85
N ARG A 18 11.93 -8.38 -10.04
CA ARG A 18 13.31 -8.78 -10.36
C ARG A 18 14.10 -9.16 -9.11
N PRO A 19 15.20 -9.93 -9.26
CA PRO A 19 16.16 -10.11 -8.18
C PRO A 19 16.71 -8.76 -7.69
N LEU A 20 16.82 -8.61 -6.37
CA LEU A 20 17.45 -7.45 -5.74
C LEU A 20 18.72 -7.89 -5.03
N PRO A 21 19.88 -7.24 -5.28
CA PRO A 21 21.05 -7.43 -4.45
C PRO A 21 20.76 -6.92 -3.04
N ALA A 22 21.34 -7.58 -2.05
CA ALA A 22 21.04 -7.27 -0.65
C ALA A 22 21.43 -5.82 -0.27
N THR A 23 22.44 -5.25 -0.92
CA THR A 23 22.84 -3.85 -0.76
C THR A 23 21.72 -2.88 -1.14
N GLU A 24 21.04 -3.13 -2.25
CA GLU A 24 19.92 -2.29 -2.72
C GLU A 24 18.75 -2.35 -1.73
N VAL A 25 18.49 -3.51 -1.13
CA VAL A 25 17.50 -3.63 -0.06
C VAL A 25 17.90 -2.76 1.14
N TYR A 26 19.12 -2.85 1.64
CA TYR A 26 19.53 -2.08 2.82
C TYR A 26 19.50 -0.56 2.57
N GLU A 27 19.91 -0.14 1.38
CA GLU A 27 19.89 1.25 0.93
C GLU A 27 18.45 1.78 0.85
N ALA A 28 17.51 0.99 0.37
CA ALA A 28 16.09 1.36 0.35
C ALA A 28 15.54 1.58 1.77
N PHE A 29 16.01 0.81 2.75
CA PHE A 29 15.70 1.05 4.17
C PHE A 29 16.49 2.20 4.80
N GLY A 30 17.45 2.80 4.08
CA GLY A 30 18.32 3.85 4.60
C GLY A 30 19.37 3.36 5.61
N TYR A 31 19.68 2.06 5.61
CA TYR A 31 20.66 1.46 6.51
C TYR A 31 21.95 1.07 5.80
N ARG A 32 23.05 1.14 6.55
CA ARG A 32 24.25 0.35 6.22
C ARG A 32 23.99 -1.12 6.57
N LYS A 33 24.68 -2.06 5.89
CA LYS A 33 24.51 -3.52 6.08
C LYS A 33 24.40 -3.96 7.56
N SER A 34 25.35 -3.57 8.40
CA SER A 34 25.34 -3.97 9.83
C SER A 34 24.16 -3.40 10.62
N ALA A 35 23.77 -2.15 10.32
CA ALA A 35 22.63 -1.50 10.96
C ALA A 35 21.29 -2.13 10.52
N TYR A 36 21.20 -2.56 9.26
CA TYR A 36 20.03 -3.27 8.74
C TYR A 36 19.78 -4.57 9.51
N TYR A 37 20.78 -5.44 9.61
CA TYR A 37 20.65 -6.72 10.31
C TYR A 37 20.39 -6.53 11.80
N LYS A 38 21.00 -5.52 12.43
CA LYS A 38 20.71 -5.15 13.82
C LYS A 38 19.25 -4.71 13.99
N ALA A 39 18.74 -3.85 13.10
CA ALA A 39 17.35 -3.42 13.14
C ALA A 39 16.36 -4.57 12.88
N ALA A 40 16.69 -5.49 11.96
CA ALA A 40 15.90 -6.69 11.70
C ALA A 40 15.83 -7.59 12.95
N HIS A 41 16.98 -7.85 13.58
CA HIS A 41 17.06 -8.67 14.78
C HIS A 41 16.33 -8.06 15.98
N GLU A 42 16.38 -6.73 16.11
CA GLU A 42 15.68 -6.01 17.18
C GLU A 42 14.19 -5.72 16.86
N GLY A 43 13.67 -6.20 15.72
CA GLY A 43 12.27 -5.99 15.32
C GLY A 43 11.93 -4.55 14.95
N ARG A 44 12.93 -3.70 14.69
CA ARG A 44 12.78 -2.28 14.37
C ARG A 44 12.83 -1.99 12.87
N LEU A 45 12.91 -3.03 12.04
CA LEU A 45 12.97 -2.88 10.59
C LEU A 45 11.60 -2.52 9.99
N ILE A 46 10.54 -3.18 10.47
CA ILE A 46 9.19 -3.03 9.93
C ILE A 46 8.49 -1.88 10.68
N THR A 47 8.67 -0.67 10.18
CA THR A 47 8.01 0.56 10.67
C THR A 47 7.35 1.28 9.50
N ALA A 48 6.38 2.16 9.79
CA ALA A 48 5.69 2.90 8.75
C ALA A 48 6.68 3.75 7.93
N ASP A 49 7.56 4.47 8.61
CA ASP A 49 8.59 5.30 7.97
C ASP A 49 9.51 4.50 7.05
N ASN A 50 9.96 3.33 7.52
CA ASN A 50 10.84 2.47 6.74
C ASN A 50 10.13 1.91 5.51
N LEU A 51 8.90 1.43 5.67
CA LEU A 51 8.11 0.88 4.56
C LEU A 51 7.75 1.95 3.54
N ILE A 52 7.41 3.18 3.96
CA ILE A 52 7.17 4.32 3.06
C ILE A 52 8.44 4.70 2.30
N ARG A 53 9.59 4.70 2.98
CA ARG A 53 10.89 4.96 2.34
C ARG A 53 11.20 3.91 1.27
N VAL A 54 11.04 2.65 1.61
CA VAL A 54 11.24 1.52 0.68
C VAL A 54 10.28 1.61 -0.50
N ALA A 55 9.01 1.94 -0.24
CA ALA A 55 8.01 2.15 -1.28
C ALA A 55 8.45 3.22 -2.27
N THR A 56 8.87 4.38 -1.74
CA THR A 56 9.36 5.50 -2.53
C THR A 56 10.61 5.12 -3.33
N HIS A 57 11.55 4.39 -2.72
CA HIS A 57 12.79 4.00 -3.37
C HIS A 57 12.55 3.08 -4.58
N PHE A 58 11.62 2.13 -4.48
CA PHE A 58 11.33 1.16 -5.54
C PHE A 58 10.14 1.53 -6.42
N GLY A 59 9.46 2.65 -6.16
CA GLY A 59 8.23 3.02 -6.88
C GLY A 59 7.05 2.06 -6.59
N LEU A 60 7.01 1.46 -5.40
CA LEU A 60 5.91 0.59 -4.96
C LEU A 60 4.79 1.39 -4.30
N ASN A 61 3.61 0.79 -4.23
CA ASN A 61 2.51 1.35 -3.46
C ASN A 61 2.80 1.21 -1.95
N ALA A 62 2.96 2.35 -1.27
CA ALA A 62 3.22 2.37 0.18
C ALA A 62 2.09 1.74 1.00
N VAL A 63 0.83 1.95 0.61
CA VAL A 63 -0.34 1.38 1.28
C VAL A 63 -0.32 -0.14 1.19
N ASP A 64 0.02 -0.69 0.02
CA ASP A 64 0.13 -2.15 -0.17
C ASP A 64 1.19 -2.74 0.78
N LEU A 65 2.36 -2.11 0.90
CA LEU A 65 3.38 -2.54 1.86
C LEU A 65 2.90 -2.46 3.32
N LEU A 66 2.27 -1.35 3.70
CA LEU A 66 1.75 -1.18 5.07
C LEU A 66 0.68 -2.23 5.41
N VAL A 67 -0.19 -2.57 4.47
CA VAL A 67 -1.23 -3.62 4.65
C VAL A 67 -0.58 -5.01 4.75
N ARG A 68 0.34 -5.35 3.83
CA ARG A 68 1.03 -6.66 3.80
C ARG A 68 1.78 -6.97 5.08
N TYR A 69 2.44 -5.97 5.65
CA TYR A 69 3.15 -6.07 6.93
C TYR A 69 2.26 -5.81 8.14
N GLY A 70 0.96 -5.53 7.94
CA GLY A 70 -0.02 -5.41 9.01
C GLY A 70 0.09 -4.15 9.86
N LEU A 71 0.70 -3.09 9.35
CA LEU A 71 0.77 -1.78 10.02
C LEU A 71 -0.55 -1.02 9.90
N ILE A 72 -1.32 -1.30 8.85
CA ILE A 72 -2.69 -0.84 8.65
C ILE A 72 -3.54 -2.02 8.16
N THR A 73 -4.85 -1.95 8.39
CA THR A 73 -5.80 -2.97 7.91
C THR A 73 -6.41 -2.55 6.59
N MET A 74 -6.90 -3.53 5.81
CA MET A 74 -7.66 -3.23 4.59
C MET A 74 -8.93 -2.44 4.91
N ASP A 75 -9.59 -2.76 6.02
CA ASP A 75 -10.79 -2.05 6.48
C ASP A 75 -10.48 -0.57 6.75
N ALA A 76 -9.36 -0.25 7.41
CA ALA A 76 -8.95 1.14 7.64
C ALA A 76 -8.66 1.90 6.34
N VAL A 77 -8.18 1.21 5.30
CA VAL A 77 -7.99 1.79 3.98
C VAL A 77 -9.33 2.05 3.29
N ALA A 78 -10.28 1.10 3.39
CA ALA A 78 -11.63 1.26 2.87
C ALA A 78 -12.35 2.44 3.55
N ASP A 79 -12.33 2.49 4.88
CA ASP A 79 -12.93 3.57 5.66
C ASP A 79 -12.36 4.95 5.26
N PHE A 80 -11.04 5.04 5.05
CA PHE A 80 -10.39 6.27 4.59
C PHE A 80 -10.85 6.69 3.19
N VAL A 81 -10.89 5.75 2.24
CA VAL A 81 -11.33 6.04 0.88
C VAL A 81 -12.80 6.45 0.85
N ASP A 82 -13.66 5.74 1.58
CA ASP A 82 -15.10 6.02 1.66
C ASP A 82 -15.40 7.38 2.29
N ALA A 83 -14.60 7.80 3.28
CA ALA A 83 -14.70 9.13 3.87
C ALA A 83 -14.30 10.26 2.91
N GLU A 84 -13.31 10.01 2.05
CA GLU A 84 -12.82 10.96 1.05
C GLU A 84 -13.67 10.96 -0.23
N GLN A 85 -14.51 9.96 -0.46
CA GLN A 85 -15.47 10.00 -1.57
C GLN A 85 -16.50 11.10 -1.29
N PRO A 86 -16.60 12.15 -2.13
CA PRO A 86 -17.71 13.07 -2.02
C PRO A 86 -18.99 12.25 -2.15
N LYS A 87 -19.81 12.27 -1.10
CA LYS A 87 -21.11 11.59 -1.07
C LYS A 87 -21.81 11.97 -2.36
N ALA A 88 -21.93 11.02 -3.29
CA ALA A 88 -22.53 11.28 -4.57
C ALA A 88 -23.90 11.91 -4.28
N GLU A 89 -24.04 13.20 -4.58
CA GLU A 89 -25.34 13.85 -4.53
C GLU A 89 -26.13 13.16 -5.63
N LEU A 90 -26.88 12.12 -5.24
CA LEU A 90 -27.85 11.52 -6.12
C LEU A 90 -28.70 12.68 -6.63
N PRO A 91 -28.79 12.89 -7.96
CA PRO A 91 -29.62 13.96 -8.50
C PRO A 91 -31.00 13.83 -7.87
N LYS A 92 -31.54 14.93 -7.37
CA LYS A 92 -32.87 14.89 -6.75
C LYS A 92 -33.83 14.37 -7.81
N LEU A 93 -34.86 13.61 -7.42
CA LEU A 93 -35.85 13.12 -8.39
C LEU A 93 -36.46 14.25 -9.23
N ALA A 94 -36.49 15.48 -8.70
CA ALA A 94 -36.93 16.68 -9.41
C ALA A 94 -36.01 17.10 -10.58
N ASP A 95 -34.74 16.71 -10.56
CA ASP A 95 -33.74 17.03 -11.58
C ASP A 95 -33.63 15.94 -12.67
N LEU A 96 -34.37 14.82 -12.50
CA LEU A 96 -34.40 13.73 -13.46
C LEU A 96 -35.40 14.06 -14.58
N HIS A 97 -34.90 14.17 -15.81
CA HIS A 97 -35.76 14.33 -16.99
C HIS A 97 -36.13 12.98 -17.62
N PRO A 98 -37.37 12.82 -18.12
CA PRO A 98 -37.79 11.62 -18.84
C PRO A 98 -36.88 11.36 -20.04
N ILE A 99 -36.40 10.13 -20.17
CA ILE A 99 -35.63 9.70 -21.35
C ILE A 99 -36.61 9.60 -22.52
N ALA A 100 -36.66 10.63 -23.37
CA ALA A 100 -37.63 10.77 -24.46
C ALA A 100 -37.56 9.66 -25.54
N ASN A 101 -36.53 8.80 -25.53
CA ASN A 101 -36.26 7.82 -26.58
C ASN A 101 -36.24 6.35 -26.12
N ARG A 102 -36.93 5.98 -25.03
CA ARG A 102 -37.14 4.55 -24.73
C ARG A 102 -38.46 4.08 -25.39
N PRO A 103 -38.41 3.19 -26.40
CA PRO A 103 -39.63 2.61 -26.94
C PRO A 103 -40.31 1.76 -25.85
N PRO A 104 -41.66 1.76 -25.77
CA PRO A 104 -42.38 0.90 -24.85
C PRO A 104 -42.12 -0.57 -25.17
N LEU A 105 -41.90 -1.38 -24.12
CA LEU A 105 -41.86 -2.84 -24.19
C LEU A 105 -43.24 -3.41 -24.52
#